data_AF-A0A4P5YPL1-F1
#
_entry.id   AF-A0A4P5YPL1-F1
#
_cell.length_a   1.000
_cell.length_b   1.000
_cell.length_c   1.000
_cell.angle_alpha   90.00
_cell.angle_beta   90.00
_cell.angle_gamma   90.00
#
_symmetry.space_group_name_H-M   'P 1'
#
loop_
_entity.id
_entity.type
_entity.pdbx_description
1 polymer ?
#
loop_
_entity_poly.entity_id
_entity_poly.type
_entity_poly.pdbx_seq_one_letter_code
_entity_poly.pdbx_strand_id
1 'polypeptide(L)'
;METFVILAAGVFLLLLNGFFVLAEFAIVKVRSSRVDELVDSGHPQAPLLKEIHVKLDEYLSVCQVGITLASVALGMVGKKGAELLGAREPEIGEFQISMEYIVAILVSYVLISGSHIVIGELVPKSIAIRIADRAALWAALPLRFFHWLFFIPLWALNRVAAVILRLMGFPGKAEEGEHSEDELRIILDRSQARGLLSFRRLLFIENVFDLGELKVKDAMRPRSQVRMLNAGLHWNDIHEFIRTWRYSRYPLIVDDPEKPAGIVHLKDILFHQTTPGEAVDLKTLARPYLSALDTAPLEQVLAEMQRRRIHVALVFNAENRWIGLLSLEDVIEEVVGTITDEFETEDKVLLADVIAPGRVVLGVEAPSLVEAVAVVLGRVQASELPLAADLIRKAVQERERAAGTYLGKGIAMPHARLAGLTKPVVIVARSERGILVEKTGERARLLFILLTPAGAPRVHQRLQATIAAMIENSEFVSERLLDATTPDQIIEILRTGEQAALD
;
A
#
# COMPACT_ATOMS: atom_id res chain seq x y z
N MET A 1 50.10 39.47 -23.12
CA MET A 1 48.73 39.15 -23.55
C MET A 1 48.44 37.67 -23.36
N GLU A 2 49.30 36.78 -23.85
CA GLU A 2 49.16 35.32 -23.71
C GLU A 2 49.03 34.81 -22.26
N THR A 3 49.87 35.28 -21.34
CA THR A 3 49.79 34.96 -19.89
C THR A 3 48.41 35.28 -19.28
N PHE A 4 47.85 36.43 -19.64
CA PHE A 4 46.54 36.86 -19.14
C PHE A 4 45.43 35.95 -19.66
N VAL A 5 45.50 35.54 -20.93
CA VAL A 5 44.54 34.61 -21.53
C VAL A 5 44.58 33.24 -20.85
N ILE A 6 45.78 32.71 -20.57
CA ILE A 6 45.95 31.42 -19.88
C ILE A 6 45.37 31.47 -18.46
N LEU A 7 45.66 32.53 -17.71
CA LEU A 7 45.12 32.69 -16.35
C LEU A 7 43.60 32.89 -16.35
N ALA A 8 43.08 33.70 -17.27
CA ALA A 8 41.63 33.89 -17.41
C ALA A 8 40.92 32.59 -17.80
N ALA A 9 41.50 31.80 -18.72
CA ALA A 9 40.98 30.49 -19.08
C ALA A 9 41.01 29.51 -17.88
N GLY A 10 42.08 29.51 -17.09
CA GLY A 10 42.18 28.70 -15.88
C GLY A 10 41.10 29.04 -14.85
N VAL A 11 40.91 30.33 -14.56
CA VAL A 11 39.87 30.79 -13.63
C VAL A 11 38.47 30.44 -14.17
N PHE A 12 38.22 30.67 -15.45
CA PHE A 12 36.95 30.32 -16.08
C PHE A 12 36.65 28.81 -15.96
N LEU A 13 37.63 27.95 -16.27
CA LEU A 13 37.46 26.50 -16.19
C LEU A 13 37.28 26.02 -14.75
N LEU A 14 37.96 26.62 -13.77
CA LEU A 14 37.75 26.34 -12.34
C LEU A 14 36.32 26.66 -11.91
N LEU A 15 35.81 27.82 -12.32
CA LEU A 15 34.43 28.23 -12.01
C LEU A 15 33.41 27.35 -12.74
N LEU A 16 33.71 26.95 -13.99
CA LEU A 16 32.87 26.06 -14.77
C LEU A 16 32.78 24.67 -14.12
N ASN A 17 33.91 24.12 -13.68
CA ASN A 17 33.95 22.86 -12.92
C ASN A 17 33.13 22.99 -11.64
N GLY A 18 33.37 24.06 -10.88
CA GLY A 18 32.64 24.33 -9.64
C GLY A 18 31.14 24.50 -9.84
N PHE A 19 30.71 25.07 -10.96
CA PHE A 19 29.30 25.13 -11.34
C PHE A 19 28.69 23.74 -11.49
N PHE A 20 29.33 22.83 -12.24
CA PHE A 20 28.80 21.48 -12.44
C PHE A 20 28.77 20.67 -11.14
N VAL A 21 29.82 20.77 -10.31
CA VAL A 21 29.84 20.13 -8.98
C VAL A 21 28.72 20.69 -8.09
N LEU A 22 28.52 22.01 -8.09
CA LEU A 22 27.44 22.63 -7.33
C LEU A 22 26.07 22.13 -7.80
N ALA A 23 25.84 22.06 -9.11
CA ALA A 23 24.60 21.61 -9.70
C ALA A 23 24.30 20.14 -9.35
N GLU A 24 25.28 19.25 -9.57
CA GLU A 24 25.17 17.82 -9.26
C GLU A 24 24.76 17.57 -7.81
N PHE A 25 25.51 18.13 -6.86
CA PHE A 25 25.24 17.90 -5.44
C PHE A 25 23.96 18.59 -4.97
N ALA A 26 23.59 19.73 -5.55
CA ALA A 26 22.36 20.42 -5.18
C ALA A 26 21.13 19.62 -5.62
N ILE A 27 21.09 19.16 -6.87
CA ILE A 27 19.93 18.43 -7.42
C ILE A 27 19.75 17.10 -6.69
N VAL A 28 20.84 16.36 -6.41
CA VAL A 28 20.78 15.11 -5.63
C VAL A 28 20.29 15.34 -4.19
N LYS A 29 20.61 16.50 -3.61
CA LYS A 29 20.25 16.81 -2.22
C LYS A 29 18.80 17.28 -2.05
N VAL A 30 18.24 17.95 -3.06
CA VAL A 30 16.85 18.45 -3.01
C VAL A 30 15.88 17.27 -3.07
N ARG A 31 14.89 17.27 -2.17
CA ARG A 31 13.85 16.25 -2.10
C ARG A 31 12.75 16.55 -3.13
N SER A 32 12.14 15.52 -3.72
CA SER A 32 11.02 15.67 -4.67
C SER A 32 9.87 16.49 -4.10
N SER A 33 9.45 16.21 -2.86
CA SER A 33 8.39 16.98 -2.17
C SER A 33 8.70 18.47 -2.05
N ARG A 34 9.97 18.83 -1.89
CA ARG A 34 10.42 20.23 -1.80
C ARG A 34 10.35 20.92 -3.16
N VAL A 35 10.63 20.20 -4.24
CA VAL A 35 10.46 20.72 -5.60
C VAL A 35 8.99 20.98 -5.90
N ASP A 36 8.10 20.07 -5.48
CA ASP A 36 6.65 20.24 -5.63
C ASP A 36 6.13 21.46 -4.85
N GLU A 37 6.56 21.63 -3.58
CA GLU A 37 6.26 22.84 -2.79
C GLU A 37 6.70 24.13 -3.51
N LEU A 38 7.87 24.13 -4.15
CA LEU A 38 8.40 25.28 -4.88
C LEU A 38 7.60 25.57 -6.15
N VAL A 39 7.08 24.55 -6.83
CA VAL A 39 6.18 24.70 -7.98
C VAL A 39 4.85 25.29 -7.52
N ASP A 40 4.27 24.76 -6.45
CA ASP A 40 2.98 25.22 -5.90
C ASP A 40 3.07 26.66 -5.36
N SER A 41 4.23 27.04 -4.80
CA SER A 41 4.52 28.42 -4.37
C SER A 41 4.71 29.42 -5.53
N GLY A 42 4.70 28.96 -6.79
CA GLY A 42 4.79 29.81 -7.97
C GLY A 42 6.20 30.27 -8.33
N HIS A 43 7.26 29.59 -7.88
CA HIS A 43 8.63 29.99 -8.20
C HIS A 43 8.94 29.75 -9.69
N PRO A 44 9.46 30.75 -10.44
CA PRO A 44 9.55 30.68 -11.91
C PRO A 44 10.48 29.56 -12.44
N GLN A 45 11.51 29.19 -11.68
CA GLN A 45 12.46 28.13 -12.05
C GLN A 45 12.05 26.74 -11.55
N ALA A 46 11.03 26.63 -10.70
CA ALA A 46 10.66 25.36 -10.09
C ALA A 46 10.10 24.32 -11.08
N PRO A 47 9.30 24.69 -12.11
CA PRO A 47 8.87 23.73 -13.13
C PRO A 47 10.02 23.08 -13.88
N LEU A 48 11.07 23.86 -14.18
CA LEU A 48 12.28 23.33 -14.84
C LEU A 48 13.07 22.42 -13.89
N LEU A 49 13.21 22.81 -12.62
CA LEU A 49 13.84 21.96 -11.62
C LEU A 49 13.08 20.63 -11.44
N LYS A 50 11.74 20.65 -11.52
CA LYS A 50 10.91 19.44 -11.51
C LYS A 50 11.20 18.52 -12.70
N GLU A 51 11.33 19.08 -13.90
CA GLU A 51 11.73 18.30 -15.09
C GLU A 51 13.12 17.66 -14.88
N ILE A 52 14.09 18.44 -14.40
CA ILE A 52 15.45 17.97 -14.11
C ILE A 52 15.44 16.83 -13.08
N HIS A 53 14.60 16.94 -12.04
CA HIS A 53 14.51 15.93 -10.98
C HIS A 53 13.86 14.63 -11.45
N VAL A 54 12.92 14.69 -12.39
CA VAL A 54 12.33 13.51 -13.03
C VAL A 54 13.36 12.81 -13.94
N LYS A 55 14.18 13.59 -14.66
CA LYS A 55 15.25 13.06 -15.55
C LYS A 55 16.62 13.09 -14.87
N LEU A 56 16.68 12.77 -13.57
CA LEU A 56 17.88 12.97 -12.75
C LEU A 56 19.13 12.34 -13.37
N ASP A 57 19.04 11.10 -13.86
CA ASP A 57 20.16 10.37 -14.44
C ASP A 57 20.75 11.06 -15.69
N GLU A 58 19.90 11.63 -16.54
CA GLU A 58 20.33 12.36 -17.74
C GLU A 58 21.10 13.62 -17.37
N TYR A 59 20.59 14.38 -16.40
CA TYR A 59 21.21 15.62 -15.93
C TYR A 59 22.46 15.38 -15.07
N LEU A 60 22.52 14.27 -14.33
CA LEU A 60 23.74 13.81 -13.67
C LEU A 60 24.84 13.51 -14.70
N SER A 61 24.49 12.84 -15.80
CA SER A 61 25.42 12.56 -16.89
C SER A 61 25.97 13.85 -17.53
N VAL A 62 25.13 14.88 -17.67
CA VAL A 62 25.56 16.22 -18.13
C VAL A 62 26.59 16.83 -17.18
N CYS A 63 26.33 16.82 -15.88
CA CYS A 63 27.28 17.32 -14.88
C CYS A 63 28.61 16.57 -14.93
N GLN A 64 28.58 15.23 -14.98
CA GLN A 64 29.78 14.40 -15.02
C GLN A 64 30.65 14.68 -16.25
N VAL A 65 30.03 14.82 -17.43
CA VAL A 65 30.76 15.22 -18.65
C VAL A 65 31.32 16.62 -18.51
N GLY A 66 30.54 17.56 -17.97
CA GLY A 66 30.99 18.94 -17.74
C GLY A 66 32.21 19.03 -16.81
N ILE A 67 32.18 18.31 -15.69
CA ILE A 67 33.29 18.18 -14.73
C ILE A 67 34.50 17.61 -15.45
N THR A 68 34.35 16.47 -16.14
CA THR A 68 35.46 15.79 -16.82
C THR A 68 36.11 16.69 -17.87
N LEU A 69 35.33 17.36 -18.71
CA LEU A 69 35.85 18.26 -19.74
C LEU A 69 36.57 19.47 -19.11
N ALA A 70 36.01 20.06 -18.05
CA ALA A 70 36.64 21.17 -17.35
C ALA A 70 37.95 20.75 -16.67
N SER A 71 37.98 19.60 -15.98
CA SER A 71 39.18 19.07 -15.34
C SER A 71 40.29 18.73 -16.34
N VAL A 72 39.96 18.11 -17.48
CA VAL A 72 40.93 17.81 -18.55
C VAL A 72 41.49 19.09 -19.17
N ALA A 73 40.62 20.07 -19.45
CA ALA A 73 41.06 21.37 -19.97
C ALA A 73 41.93 22.13 -18.96
N LEU A 74 41.62 22.05 -17.66
CA LEU A 74 42.46 22.60 -16.60
C LEU A 74 43.85 21.96 -16.56
N GLY A 75 43.96 20.65 -16.80
CA GLY A 75 45.25 19.99 -16.94
C GLY A 75 46.08 20.56 -18.09
N MET A 76 45.45 20.90 -19.23
CA MET A 76 46.12 21.56 -20.35
C MET A 76 46.57 22.98 -19.99
N VAL A 77 45.74 23.75 -19.26
CA VAL A 77 46.14 25.04 -18.69
C VAL A 77 47.31 24.86 -17.71
N GLY A 78 47.34 23.74 -16.96
CA GLY A 78 48.45 23.28 -16.12
C GLY A 78 49.78 23.28 -16.83
N LYS A 79 49.81 22.63 -18.00
CA LYS A 79 51.01 22.58 -18.85
C LYS A 79 51.43 23.98 -19.30
N LYS A 80 50.49 24.79 -19.79
CA LYS A 80 50.77 26.17 -20.21
C LYS A 80 51.22 27.08 -19.06
N GLY A 81 50.70 26.86 -17.85
CA GLY A 81 51.15 27.51 -16.63
C GLY A 81 52.61 27.16 -16.29
N ALA A 82 53.03 25.91 -16.54
CA ALA A 82 54.42 25.51 -16.34
C ALA A 82 55.36 26.20 -17.35
N GLU A 83 54.94 26.34 -18.61
CA GLU A 83 55.71 27.07 -19.63
C GLU A 83 55.95 28.53 -19.21
N LEU A 84 54.95 29.18 -18.59
CA LEU A 84 55.08 30.53 -18.03
C LEU A 84 56.07 30.63 -16.85
N LEU A 85 56.25 29.53 -16.10
CA LEU A 85 57.24 29.43 -15.03
C LEU A 85 58.66 29.09 -15.54
N GLY A 86 58.85 29.02 -16.87
CA GLY A 86 60.13 28.73 -17.50
C GLY A 86 60.32 27.27 -17.90
N ALA A 87 59.29 26.42 -17.82
CA ALA A 87 59.36 25.05 -18.31
C ALA A 87 59.44 25.04 -19.85
N ARG A 88 60.64 24.87 -20.40
CA ARG A 88 60.84 24.64 -21.84
C ARG A 88 60.81 23.15 -22.11
N GLU A 89 60.01 22.72 -23.08
CA GLU A 89 59.97 21.30 -23.46
C GLU A 89 61.35 20.85 -23.95
N PRO A 90 61.86 19.70 -23.48
CA PRO A 90 63.10 19.14 -24.01
C PRO A 90 62.91 18.77 -25.49
N GLU A 91 63.92 19.05 -26.31
CA GLU A 91 63.86 18.68 -27.73
C GLU A 91 63.89 17.16 -27.90
N ILE A 92 63.23 16.65 -28.95
CA ILE A 92 63.18 15.21 -29.24
C ILE A 92 64.61 14.70 -29.51
N GLY A 93 65.17 13.98 -28.55
CA GLY A 93 66.55 13.45 -28.60
C GLY A 93 67.42 13.87 -27.41
N GLU A 94 67.01 14.85 -26.61
CA GLU A 94 67.68 15.20 -25.36
C GLU A 94 67.30 14.22 -24.23
N PHE A 95 68.29 13.50 -23.72
CA PHE A 95 68.11 12.60 -22.56
C PHE A 95 68.24 13.34 -21.21
N GLN A 96 68.63 14.61 -21.20
CA GLN A 96 68.81 15.40 -19.98
C GLN A 96 67.64 16.37 -19.78
N ILE A 97 66.69 15.96 -18.93
CA ILE A 97 65.61 16.84 -18.48
C ILE A 97 66.18 17.84 -17.47
N SER A 98 66.02 19.14 -17.72
CA SER A 98 66.46 20.17 -16.78
C SER A 98 65.68 20.09 -15.46
N MET A 99 66.38 20.25 -14.34
CA MET A 99 65.75 20.32 -13.01
C MET A 99 64.73 21.47 -12.93
N GLU A 100 64.98 22.58 -13.65
CA GLU A 100 64.08 23.72 -13.74
C GLU A 100 62.73 23.35 -14.38
N TYR A 101 62.75 22.53 -15.44
CA TYR A 101 61.54 22.04 -16.11
C TYR A 101 60.70 21.18 -15.17
N ILE A 102 61.33 20.24 -14.44
CA ILE A 102 60.66 19.37 -13.49
C ILE A 102 60.02 20.18 -12.37
N VAL A 103 60.75 21.14 -11.79
CA VAL A 103 60.25 21.99 -10.71
C VAL A 103 59.09 22.86 -11.19
N ALA A 104 59.22 23.50 -12.36
CA ALA A 104 58.18 24.36 -12.92
C ALA A 104 56.88 23.59 -13.24
N ILE A 105 56.98 22.39 -13.82
CA ILE A 105 55.83 21.51 -14.04
C ILE A 105 55.20 21.09 -12.72
N LEU A 106 55.99 20.63 -11.76
CA LEU A 106 55.48 20.14 -10.49
C LEU A 106 54.75 21.26 -9.72
N VAL A 107 55.35 22.45 -9.65
CA VAL A 107 54.73 23.62 -9.02
C VAL A 107 53.43 23.98 -9.73
N SER A 108 53.41 24.04 -11.07
CA SER A 108 52.20 24.36 -11.82
C SER A 108 51.08 23.35 -11.59
N TYR A 109 51.38 22.04 -11.67
CA TYR A 109 50.40 20.98 -11.44
C TYR A 109 49.88 20.97 -10.00
N VAL A 110 50.73 21.19 -9.00
CA VAL A 110 50.30 21.28 -7.59
C VAL A 110 49.37 22.48 -7.39
N LEU A 111 49.72 23.64 -7.94
CA LEU A 111 48.88 24.84 -7.82
C LEU A 111 47.53 24.67 -8.51
N ILE A 112 47.51 24.13 -9.73
CA ILE A 112 46.26 23.95 -10.49
C ILE A 112 45.42 22.81 -9.94
N SER A 113 46.03 21.68 -9.57
CA SER A 113 45.30 20.56 -8.96
C SER A 113 44.76 20.93 -7.58
N GLY A 114 45.56 21.63 -6.76
CA GLY A 114 45.12 22.15 -5.46
C GLY A 114 43.98 23.15 -5.59
N SER A 115 44.08 24.09 -6.55
CA SER A 115 43.00 25.03 -6.85
C SER A 115 41.75 24.32 -7.36
N HIS A 116 41.90 23.30 -8.22
CA HIS A 116 40.79 22.49 -8.72
C HIS A 116 40.08 21.74 -7.60
N ILE A 117 40.81 21.04 -6.73
CA ILE A 117 40.21 20.31 -5.61
C ILE A 117 39.50 21.27 -4.65
N VAL A 118 40.14 22.37 -4.27
CA VAL A 118 39.57 23.29 -3.27
C VAL A 118 38.42 24.12 -3.86
N ILE A 119 38.69 24.86 -4.93
CA ILE A 119 37.77 25.85 -5.52
C ILE A 119 36.81 25.18 -6.50
N GLY A 120 37.30 24.22 -7.28
CA GLY A 120 36.50 23.51 -8.28
C GLY A 120 35.62 22.41 -7.71
N GLU A 121 35.93 21.85 -6.53
CA GLU A 121 35.19 20.70 -5.99
C GLU A 121 34.69 20.89 -4.55
N LEU A 122 35.59 21.07 -3.57
CA LEU A 122 35.24 21.06 -2.14
C LEU A 122 34.35 22.24 -1.73
N VAL A 123 34.68 23.46 -2.18
CA VAL A 123 33.90 24.67 -1.87
C VAL A 123 32.50 24.59 -2.51
N PRO A 124 32.35 24.33 -3.82
CA PRO A 124 31.04 24.22 -4.46
C PRO A 124 30.17 23.11 -3.87
N LYS A 125 30.77 21.94 -3.58
CA LYS A 125 30.08 20.82 -2.92
C LYS A 125 29.56 21.21 -1.53
N SER A 126 30.40 21.90 -0.74
CA SER A 126 30.00 22.37 0.59
C SER A 126 28.86 23.39 0.53
N ILE A 127 28.86 24.25 -0.49
CA ILE A 127 27.78 25.21 -0.73
C ILE A 127 26.50 24.47 -1.12
N ALA A 128 26.58 23.54 -2.08
CA ALA A 128 25.44 22.76 -2.55
C ALA A 128 24.73 22.00 -1.42
N ILE A 129 25.48 21.45 -0.48
CA ILE A 129 24.90 20.74 0.68
C ILE A 129 24.20 21.68 1.66
N ARG A 130 24.69 22.91 1.82
CA ARG A 130 24.14 23.90 2.77
C ARG A 130 22.94 24.66 2.22
N ILE A 131 22.94 24.97 0.93
CA ILE A 131 21.89 25.78 0.27
C ILE A 131 21.33 25.09 -0.98
N ALA A 132 21.01 23.80 -0.86
CA ALA A 132 20.59 22.92 -1.95
C ALA A 132 19.45 23.51 -2.80
N ASP A 133 18.35 23.95 -2.18
CA ASP A 133 17.18 24.49 -2.90
C ASP A 133 17.55 25.67 -3.82
N ARG A 134 18.28 26.65 -3.28
CA ARG A 134 18.68 27.85 -4.03
C ARG A 134 19.70 27.52 -5.11
N ALA A 135 20.66 26.65 -4.79
CA ALA A 135 21.69 26.20 -5.73
C ALA A 135 21.07 25.44 -6.91
N ALA A 136 20.11 24.54 -6.65
CA ALA A 136 19.43 23.76 -7.67
C ALA A 136 18.54 24.63 -8.58
N LEU A 137 17.77 25.56 -8.00
CA LEU A 137 16.95 26.50 -8.77
C LEU A 137 17.80 27.39 -9.69
N TRP A 138 18.90 27.93 -9.16
CA TRP A 138 19.82 28.75 -9.94
C TRP A 138 20.53 27.94 -11.05
N ALA A 139 20.91 26.70 -10.75
CA ALA A 139 21.55 25.80 -11.71
C ALA A 139 20.60 25.26 -12.79
N ALA A 140 19.29 25.25 -12.55
CA ALA A 140 18.32 24.62 -13.45
C ALA A 140 18.39 25.15 -14.89
N LEU A 141 18.43 26.47 -15.08
CA LEU A 141 18.44 27.08 -16.41
C LEU A 141 19.78 26.86 -17.16
N PRO A 142 20.96 27.16 -16.56
CA PRO A 142 22.23 26.85 -17.21
C PRO A 142 22.40 25.35 -17.49
N LEU A 143 21.92 24.48 -16.61
CA LEU A 143 22.04 23.04 -16.79
C LEU A 143 21.19 22.53 -17.96
N ARG A 144 20.00 23.12 -18.20
CA ARG A 144 19.21 22.82 -19.41
C ARG A 144 19.95 23.18 -20.69
N PHE A 145 20.71 24.28 -20.70
CA PHE A 145 21.55 24.66 -21.83
C PHE A 145 22.65 23.63 -22.07
N PHE A 146 23.35 23.18 -21.01
CA PHE A 146 24.39 22.15 -21.14
C PHE A 146 23.83 20.79 -21.53
N HIS A 147 22.63 20.43 -21.07
CA HIS A 147 21.93 19.22 -21.51
C HIS A 147 21.69 19.24 -23.03
N TRP A 148 21.23 20.37 -23.58
CA TRP A 148 21.10 20.54 -25.02
C TRP A 148 22.46 20.49 -25.74
N LEU A 149 23.49 21.18 -25.20
CA LEU A 149 24.83 21.23 -25.79
C LEU A 149 25.50 19.85 -25.83
N PHE A 150 25.34 19.05 -24.77
CA PHE A 150 25.94 17.72 -24.63
C PHE A 150 25.06 16.58 -25.13
N PHE A 151 23.90 16.88 -25.73
CA PHE A 151 22.95 15.87 -26.21
C PHE A 151 23.60 14.84 -27.16
N ILE A 152 24.34 15.30 -28.17
CA ILE A 152 24.98 14.42 -29.16
C ILE A 152 26.10 13.57 -28.52
N PRO A 153 27.07 14.16 -27.79
CA PRO A 153 28.10 13.39 -27.07
C PRO A 153 27.52 12.36 -26.09
N LEU A 154 26.51 12.75 -25.30
CA LEU A 154 25.88 11.87 -24.30
C LEU A 154 25.15 10.70 -24.96
N TRP A 155 24.43 10.95 -26.05
CA TRP A 155 23.78 9.90 -26.82
C TRP A 155 24.79 8.86 -27.32
N ALA A 156 25.94 9.30 -27.84
CA ALA A 156 27.00 8.40 -28.31
C ALA A 156 27.61 7.60 -27.15
N LEU A 157 27.94 8.24 -26.03
CA LEU A 157 28.49 7.58 -24.84
C LEU A 157 27.52 6.56 -24.25
N ASN A 158 26.23 6.89 -24.14
CA ASN A 158 25.20 5.98 -23.64
C ASN A 158 25.02 4.75 -24.53
N ARG A 159 25.17 4.90 -25.85
CA ARG A 159 25.18 3.76 -26.77
C ARG A 159 26.37 2.84 -26.54
N VAL A 160 27.56 3.40 -26.36
CA VAL A 160 28.76 2.63 -26.04
C VAL A 160 28.59 1.90 -24.70
N ALA A 161 28.11 2.59 -23.66
CA ALA A 161 27.83 2.00 -22.36
C ALA A 161 26.82 0.84 -22.46
N ALA A 162 25.73 1.03 -23.21
CA ALA A 162 24.74 -0.03 -23.43
C ALA A 162 25.31 -1.24 -24.17
N VAL A 163 26.22 -1.04 -25.13
CA VAL A 163 26.92 -2.14 -25.81
C VAL A 163 27.84 -2.88 -24.82
N ILE A 164 28.61 -2.17 -24.01
CA ILE A 164 29.49 -2.77 -22.99
C ILE A 164 28.67 -3.57 -21.97
N LEU A 165 27.57 -3.01 -21.47
CA LEU A 165 26.69 -3.69 -20.52
C LEU A 165 26.09 -4.98 -21.09
N ARG A 166 25.67 -4.95 -22.37
CA ARG A 166 25.20 -6.15 -23.07
C ARG A 166 26.31 -7.20 -23.21
N LEU A 167 27.54 -6.79 -23.50
CA LEU A 167 28.69 -7.70 -23.56
C LEU A 167 29.02 -8.31 -22.19
N MET A 168 28.76 -7.58 -21.09
CA MET A 168 28.92 -8.06 -19.71
C MET A 168 27.75 -8.93 -19.21
N GLY A 169 26.73 -9.17 -20.04
CA GLY A 169 25.57 -9.99 -19.67
C GLY A 169 24.44 -9.24 -18.96
N PHE A 170 24.45 -7.90 -18.98
CA PHE A 170 23.37 -7.06 -18.46
C PHE A 170 22.52 -6.50 -19.63
N PRO A 171 21.48 -7.22 -20.09
CA PRO A 171 20.55 -6.65 -21.07
C PRO A 171 19.85 -5.42 -20.48
N GLY A 172 19.87 -4.31 -21.23
CA GLY A 172 19.52 -2.98 -20.74
C GLY A 172 18.01 -2.67 -20.62
N LYS A 173 17.75 -1.69 -19.73
CA LYS A 173 16.49 -1.09 -19.24
C LYS A 173 15.57 -2.02 -18.44
N ALA A 174 15.57 -1.82 -17.12
CA ALA A 174 14.36 -2.02 -16.32
C ALA A 174 13.32 -1.06 -16.88
N GLU A 175 12.25 -1.58 -17.47
CA GLU A 175 11.11 -0.77 -17.88
C GLU A 175 10.42 -0.26 -16.62
N GLU A 176 10.67 1.01 -16.29
CA GLU A 176 9.69 1.81 -15.53
C GLU A 176 8.45 1.95 -16.43
N GLY A 177 7.42 1.13 -16.21
CA GLY A 177 6.22 1.25 -17.02
C GLY A 177 5.05 0.36 -16.61
N GLU A 178 5.29 -0.86 -16.15
CA GLU A 178 4.21 -1.75 -15.74
C GLU A 178 4.52 -2.28 -14.34
N HIS A 179 3.99 -1.58 -13.33
CA HIS A 179 3.97 -2.11 -11.98
C HIS A 179 3.06 -3.34 -11.99
N SER A 180 3.62 -4.49 -11.60
CA SER A 180 2.81 -5.66 -11.26
C SER A 180 1.84 -5.32 -10.13
N GLU A 181 0.72 -6.04 -10.04
CA GLU A 181 -0.23 -5.88 -8.93
C GLU A 181 0.46 -5.97 -7.56
N ASP A 182 1.39 -6.92 -7.40
CA ASP A 182 2.21 -7.06 -6.19
C ASP A 182 3.06 -5.81 -5.89
N GLU A 183 3.58 -5.13 -6.92
CA GLU A 183 4.33 -3.89 -6.74
C GLU A 183 3.42 -2.71 -6.38
N LEU A 184 2.22 -2.65 -6.97
CA LEU A 184 1.20 -1.67 -6.59
C LEU A 184 0.77 -1.85 -5.13
N ARG A 185 0.57 -3.09 -4.66
CA ARG A 185 0.32 -3.41 -3.25
C ARG A 185 1.42 -2.87 -2.35
N ILE A 186 2.69 -3.10 -2.69
CA ILE A 186 3.84 -2.58 -1.94
C ILE A 186 3.84 -1.04 -1.88
N ILE A 187 3.48 -0.36 -2.98
CA ILE A 187 3.42 1.11 -3.02
C ILE A 187 2.28 1.64 -2.15
N LEU A 188 1.11 0.99 -2.18
CA LEU A 188 -0.06 1.36 -1.39
C LEU A 188 0.19 1.14 0.11
N ASP A 189 0.80 0.02 0.49
CA ASP A 189 1.23 -0.27 1.87
C ASP A 189 2.20 0.79 2.39
N ARG A 190 3.21 1.16 1.59
CA ARG A 190 4.15 2.24 1.97
C ARG A 190 3.46 3.58 2.12
N SER A 191 2.42 3.85 1.32
CA SER A 191 1.63 5.08 1.40
C SER A 191 0.76 5.11 2.65
N GLN A 192 0.18 3.97 3.05
CA GLN A 192 -0.56 3.81 4.30
C GLN A 192 0.36 3.97 5.52
N ALA A 193 1.53 3.32 5.52
CA ALA A 193 2.50 3.41 6.61
C ALA A 193 3.04 4.84 6.82
N ARG A 194 3.02 5.68 5.78
CA ARG A 194 3.39 7.10 5.84
C ARG A 194 2.21 8.02 6.20
N GLY A 195 1.02 7.47 6.44
CA GLY A 195 -0.20 8.22 6.76
C GLY A 195 -0.81 8.98 5.57
N LEU A 196 -0.37 8.70 4.34
CA LEU A 196 -0.89 9.34 3.12
C LEU A 196 -2.18 8.68 2.60
N LEU A 197 -2.44 7.45 3.04
CA LEU A 197 -3.63 6.67 2.71
C LEU A 197 -4.23 6.09 3.99
N SER A 198 -5.55 6.24 4.18
CA SER A 198 -6.26 5.58 5.30
C SER A 198 -6.33 4.08 5.07
N PHE A 199 -6.21 3.28 6.13
CA PHE A 199 -6.30 1.82 6.05
C PHE A 199 -7.61 1.33 5.42
N ARG A 200 -8.75 1.98 5.70
CA ARG A 200 -10.03 1.67 5.03
C ARG A 200 -9.97 1.80 3.50
N ARG A 201 -9.23 2.78 2.98
CA ARG A 201 -9.05 2.95 1.52
C ARG A 201 -8.08 1.91 0.97
N LEU A 202 -7.03 1.57 1.71
CA LEU A 202 -6.14 0.47 1.35
C LEU A 202 -6.93 -0.83 1.21
N LEU A 203 -7.74 -1.17 2.22
CA LEU A 203 -8.58 -2.37 2.21
C LEU A 203 -9.56 -2.41 1.04
N PHE A 204 -10.19 -1.28 0.71
CA PHE A 204 -11.06 -1.19 -0.47
C PHE A 204 -10.30 -1.48 -1.77
N ILE A 205 -9.10 -0.93 -1.92
CA ILE A 205 -8.27 -1.16 -3.12
C ILE A 205 -7.80 -2.62 -3.17
N GLU A 206 -7.39 -3.20 -2.03
CA GLU A 206 -7.04 -4.63 -1.93
C GLU A 206 -8.21 -5.53 -2.33
N ASN A 207 -9.42 -5.23 -1.87
CA ASN A 207 -10.61 -5.99 -2.25
C ASN A 207 -10.92 -5.89 -3.75
N VAL A 208 -10.63 -4.76 -4.39
CA VAL A 208 -10.76 -4.62 -5.85
C VAL A 208 -9.78 -5.53 -6.58
N PHE A 209 -8.54 -5.63 -6.09
CA PHE A 209 -7.57 -6.59 -6.64
C PHE A 209 -8.02 -8.04 -6.43
N ASP A 210 -8.45 -8.38 -5.22
CA ASP A 210 -8.91 -9.73 -4.89
C ASP A 210 -10.15 -10.15 -5.70
N LEU A 211 -11.04 -9.21 -6.03
CA LEU A 211 -12.22 -9.48 -6.86
C LEU A 211 -11.87 -10.12 -8.21
N GLY A 212 -10.71 -9.78 -8.79
CA GLY A 212 -10.21 -10.36 -10.04
C GLY A 212 -9.93 -11.87 -9.95
N GLU A 213 -9.60 -12.35 -8.75
CA GLU A 213 -9.28 -13.76 -8.48
C GLU A 213 -10.49 -14.58 -7.98
N LEU A 214 -11.56 -13.90 -7.53
CA LEU A 214 -12.74 -14.55 -6.99
C LEU A 214 -13.60 -15.24 -8.06
N LYS A 215 -14.19 -16.36 -7.66
CA LYS A 215 -15.20 -17.08 -8.46
C LYS A 215 -16.57 -16.90 -7.85
N VAL A 216 -17.61 -17.15 -8.65
CA VAL A 216 -19.01 -17.08 -8.22
C VAL A 216 -19.27 -17.87 -6.94
N LYS A 217 -18.69 -19.07 -6.79
CA LYS A 217 -18.85 -19.90 -5.60
C LYS A 217 -18.36 -19.26 -4.30
N ASP A 218 -17.42 -18.30 -4.39
CA ASP A 218 -16.78 -17.70 -3.23
C ASP A 218 -17.65 -16.58 -2.63
N ALA A 219 -18.49 -15.94 -3.46
CA ALA A 219 -19.43 -14.88 -3.06
C ALA A 219 -20.91 -15.30 -3.02
N MET A 220 -21.28 -16.45 -3.61
CA MET A 220 -22.68 -16.89 -3.65
C MET A 220 -23.23 -17.27 -2.27
N ARG A 221 -24.54 -17.05 -2.08
CA ARG A 221 -25.30 -17.66 -0.98
C ARG A 221 -25.60 -19.12 -1.31
N PRO A 222 -25.15 -20.09 -0.49
CA PRO A 222 -25.44 -21.51 -0.72
C PRO A 222 -26.94 -21.78 -0.71
N ARG A 223 -27.40 -22.72 -1.53
CA ARG A 223 -28.82 -23.10 -1.65
C ARG A 223 -29.50 -23.37 -0.31
N SER A 224 -28.80 -23.96 0.66
CA SER A 224 -29.33 -24.23 2.01
C SER A 224 -29.72 -22.97 2.79
N GLN A 225 -29.16 -21.82 2.43
CA GLN A 225 -29.42 -20.51 3.03
C GLN A 225 -30.41 -19.68 2.19
N VAL A 226 -30.79 -20.13 0.99
CA VAL A 226 -31.69 -19.41 0.10
C VAL A 226 -33.14 -19.74 0.45
N ARG A 227 -33.92 -18.70 0.73
CA ARG A 227 -35.37 -18.80 0.90
C ARG A 227 -36.06 -18.79 -0.45
N MET A 228 -36.98 -19.73 -0.66
CA MET A 228 -37.64 -19.98 -1.95
C MET A 228 -39.15 -20.03 -1.79
N LEU A 229 -39.86 -19.62 -2.84
CA LEU A 229 -41.30 -19.75 -2.94
C LEU A 229 -41.65 -21.03 -3.68
N ASN A 230 -42.68 -21.74 -3.22
CA ASN A 230 -43.23 -22.88 -3.92
C ASN A 230 -44.56 -22.47 -4.60
N ALA A 231 -44.73 -22.84 -5.86
CA ALA A 231 -45.92 -22.52 -6.66
C ALA A 231 -47.24 -23.08 -6.07
N GLY A 232 -47.16 -24.08 -5.18
CA GLY A 232 -48.34 -24.68 -4.53
C GLY A 232 -48.82 -23.97 -3.26
N LEU A 233 -48.19 -22.88 -2.81
CA LEU A 233 -48.58 -22.18 -1.58
C LEU A 233 -49.86 -21.35 -1.75
N HIS A 234 -50.69 -21.29 -0.71
CA HIS A 234 -51.84 -20.38 -0.67
C HIS A 234 -51.38 -18.95 -0.40
N TRP A 235 -52.21 -17.97 -0.78
CA TRP A 235 -51.90 -16.55 -0.64
C TRP A 235 -51.53 -16.13 0.80
N ASN A 236 -52.24 -16.66 1.80
CA ASN A 236 -51.98 -16.35 3.20
C ASN A 236 -50.58 -16.82 3.64
N ASP A 237 -50.16 -18.01 3.19
CA ASP A 237 -48.85 -18.58 3.50
C ASP A 237 -47.73 -17.82 2.79
N ILE A 238 -47.95 -17.42 1.53
CA ILE A 238 -47.02 -16.57 0.77
C ILE A 238 -46.83 -15.23 1.49
N HIS A 239 -47.92 -14.61 1.94
CA HIS A 239 -47.88 -13.34 2.63
C HIS A 239 -47.17 -13.43 3.99
N GLU A 240 -47.42 -14.49 4.78
CA GLU A 240 -46.70 -14.73 6.03
C GLU A 240 -45.20 -14.99 5.80
N PHE A 241 -44.88 -15.80 4.80
CA PHE A 241 -43.50 -16.12 4.42
C PHE A 241 -42.72 -14.85 4.05
N ILE A 242 -43.30 -14.00 3.20
CA ILE A 242 -42.69 -12.74 2.77
C ILE A 242 -42.54 -11.77 3.95
N ARG A 243 -43.55 -11.67 4.83
CA ARG A 243 -43.47 -10.81 6.03
C ARG A 243 -42.38 -11.24 7.00
N THR A 244 -42.13 -12.55 7.07
CA THR A 244 -41.10 -13.15 7.92
C THR A 244 -39.70 -12.86 7.36
N TRP A 245 -39.45 -13.16 6.09
CA TRP A 245 -38.10 -13.13 5.52
C TRP A 245 -37.72 -11.81 4.84
N ARG A 246 -38.69 -11.03 4.35
CA ARG A 246 -38.53 -9.65 3.84
C ARG A 246 -37.51 -9.44 2.72
N TYR A 247 -37.11 -10.48 2.00
CA TYR A 247 -36.28 -10.35 0.81
C TYR A 247 -37.04 -9.72 -0.36
N SER A 248 -36.31 -9.05 -1.24
CA SER A 248 -36.86 -8.42 -2.44
C SER A 248 -37.17 -9.42 -3.56
N ARG A 249 -36.47 -10.56 -3.60
CA ARG A 249 -36.51 -11.54 -4.70
C ARG A 249 -36.42 -12.96 -4.15
N TYR A 250 -37.25 -13.85 -4.69
CA TYR A 250 -37.31 -15.25 -4.26
C TYR A 250 -37.25 -16.17 -5.48
N PRO A 251 -36.39 -17.21 -5.47
CA PRO A 251 -36.47 -18.29 -6.45
C PRO A 251 -37.81 -19.03 -6.33
N LEU A 252 -38.43 -19.29 -7.48
CA LEU A 252 -39.69 -20.04 -7.57
C LEU A 252 -39.40 -21.50 -7.90
N ILE A 253 -39.84 -22.41 -7.04
CA ILE A 253 -39.90 -23.85 -7.30
C ILE A 253 -41.32 -24.22 -7.72
N VAL A 254 -41.41 -25.05 -8.75
CA VAL A 254 -42.68 -25.60 -9.23
C VAL A 254 -42.69 -27.11 -9.02
N ASP A 255 -42.13 -27.86 -9.96
CA ASP A 255 -42.18 -29.33 -9.96
C ASP A 255 -40.82 -29.95 -9.58
N ASP A 256 -39.72 -29.34 -10.06
CA ASP A 256 -38.35 -29.81 -9.79
C ASP A 256 -37.70 -28.98 -8.68
N PRO A 257 -37.43 -29.56 -7.50
CA PRO A 257 -36.71 -28.85 -6.45
C PRO A 257 -35.27 -28.51 -6.87
N GLU A 258 -34.66 -29.25 -7.81
CA GLU A 258 -33.28 -29.03 -8.25
C GLU A 258 -33.11 -27.85 -9.21
N LYS A 259 -34.20 -27.33 -9.79
CA LYS A 259 -34.15 -26.23 -10.76
C LYS A 259 -35.29 -25.23 -10.55
N PRO A 260 -34.96 -23.99 -10.14
CA PRO A 260 -35.95 -22.93 -10.09
C PRO A 260 -36.50 -22.59 -11.48
N ALA A 261 -37.81 -22.39 -11.56
CA ALA A 261 -38.49 -21.97 -12.78
C ALA A 261 -38.25 -20.48 -13.11
N GLY A 262 -37.92 -19.67 -12.11
CA GLY A 262 -37.72 -18.24 -12.25
C GLY A 262 -37.41 -17.55 -10.93
N ILE A 263 -37.35 -16.22 -10.97
CA ILE A 263 -37.29 -15.36 -9.79
C ILE A 263 -38.58 -14.55 -9.71
N VAL A 264 -39.21 -14.52 -8.55
CA VAL A 264 -40.38 -13.68 -8.27
C VAL A 264 -39.94 -12.46 -7.46
N HIS A 265 -40.35 -11.28 -7.89
CA HIS A 265 -40.05 -10.03 -7.19
C HIS A 265 -41.15 -9.69 -6.18
N LEU A 266 -40.79 -9.23 -4.99
CA LEU A 266 -41.73 -8.84 -3.94
C LEU A 266 -42.77 -7.83 -4.44
N LYS A 267 -42.33 -6.79 -5.15
CA LYS A 267 -43.23 -5.80 -5.77
C LYS A 267 -44.27 -6.43 -6.71
N ASP A 268 -43.90 -7.45 -7.48
CA ASP A 268 -44.84 -8.10 -8.40
C ASP A 268 -45.94 -8.85 -7.63
N ILE A 269 -45.59 -9.44 -6.47
CA ILE A 269 -46.55 -10.07 -5.57
C ILE A 269 -47.45 -9.00 -4.92
N LEU A 270 -46.87 -7.91 -4.41
CA LEU A 270 -47.61 -6.85 -3.71
C LEU A 270 -48.60 -6.10 -4.62
N PHE A 271 -48.24 -5.88 -5.88
CA PHE A 271 -49.10 -5.20 -6.86
C PHE A 271 -49.97 -6.17 -7.67
N HIS A 272 -49.93 -7.47 -7.37
CA HIS A 272 -50.81 -8.44 -7.98
C HIS A 272 -52.23 -8.29 -7.43
N GLN A 273 -53.18 -7.95 -8.30
CA GLN A 273 -54.59 -7.89 -7.92
C GLN A 273 -55.10 -9.31 -7.73
N THR A 274 -55.27 -9.72 -6.47
CA THR A 274 -55.84 -11.03 -6.13
C THR A 274 -57.21 -10.83 -5.52
N THR A 275 -58.21 -11.56 -6.02
CA THR A 275 -59.52 -11.68 -5.36
C THR A 275 -59.33 -12.46 -4.06
N PRO A 276 -59.90 -12.05 -2.91
CA PRO A 276 -59.76 -12.80 -1.67
C PRO A 276 -60.23 -14.25 -1.84
N GLY A 277 -59.32 -15.22 -1.65
CA GLY A 277 -59.60 -16.67 -1.73
C GLY A 277 -59.14 -17.38 -3.01
N GLU A 278 -58.60 -16.66 -4.00
CA GLU A 278 -58.06 -17.26 -5.23
C GLU A 278 -56.59 -17.66 -5.07
N ALA A 279 -56.18 -18.79 -5.68
CA ALA A 279 -54.77 -19.20 -5.69
C ALA A 279 -53.98 -18.27 -6.64
N VAL A 280 -52.92 -17.64 -6.13
CA VAL A 280 -52.05 -16.83 -6.97
C VAL A 280 -51.18 -17.73 -7.83
N ASP A 281 -51.31 -17.61 -9.15
CA ASP A 281 -50.42 -18.31 -10.06
C ASP A 281 -49.05 -17.63 -10.12
N LEU A 282 -48.18 -18.02 -9.18
CA LEU A 282 -46.81 -17.52 -9.08
C LEU A 282 -46.00 -17.75 -10.37
N LYS A 283 -46.40 -18.68 -11.25
CA LYS A 283 -45.73 -18.89 -12.54
C LYS A 283 -45.85 -17.67 -13.45
N THR A 284 -46.96 -16.93 -13.37
CA THR A 284 -47.17 -15.70 -14.17
C THR A 284 -46.28 -14.55 -13.72
N LEU A 285 -45.83 -14.57 -12.45
CA LEU A 285 -44.96 -13.56 -11.85
C LEU A 285 -43.48 -13.93 -11.94
N ALA A 286 -43.16 -15.12 -12.44
CA ALA A 286 -41.80 -15.62 -12.56
C ALA A 286 -41.05 -14.88 -13.68
N ARG A 287 -39.99 -14.17 -13.30
CA ARG A 287 -39.08 -13.49 -14.23
C ARG A 287 -37.89 -14.39 -14.59
N PRO A 288 -37.30 -14.22 -15.79
CA PRO A 288 -36.07 -14.92 -16.15
C PRO A 288 -34.92 -14.51 -15.23
N TYR A 289 -34.00 -15.45 -15.00
CA TYR A 289 -32.79 -15.25 -14.21
C TYR A 289 -31.53 -15.32 -15.08
N LEU A 290 -30.44 -14.75 -14.59
CA LEU A 290 -29.11 -15.01 -15.14
C LEU A 290 -28.61 -16.34 -14.56
N SER A 291 -28.17 -17.25 -15.42
CA SER A 291 -27.51 -18.49 -14.99
C SER A 291 -26.00 -18.27 -14.95
N ALA A 292 -25.37 -18.60 -13.82
CA ALA A 292 -23.94 -18.52 -13.62
C ALA A 292 -23.37 -19.89 -13.21
N LEU A 293 -22.19 -20.24 -13.71
CA LEU A 293 -21.44 -21.40 -13.22
C LEU A 293 -20.69 -21.02 -11.95
N ASP A 294 -20.61 -21.94 -11.00
CA ASP A 294 -19.88 -21.77 -9.73
C ASP A 294 -18.38 -21.49 -9.93
N THR A 295 -17.79 -22.00 -11.00
CA THR A 295 -16.39 -21.76 -11.37
C THR A 295 -16.15 -20.51 -12.21
N ALA A 296 -17.18 -19.79 -12.63
CA ALA A 296 -17.02 -18.59 -13.46
C ALA A 296 -16.34 -17.47 -12.66
N PRO A 297 -15.51 -16.62 -13.31
CA PRO A 297 -14.96 -15.42 -12.69
C PRO A 297 -16.08 -14.50 -12.21
N LEU A 298 -15.97 -14.00 -10.98
CA LEU A 298 -16.99 -13.16 -10.36
C LEU A 298 -17.18 -11.85 -11.12
N GLU A 299 -16.08 -11.22 -11.54
CA GLU A 299 -16.08 -9.98 -12.33
C GLU A 299 -16.86 -10.11 -13.65
N GLN A 300 -16.72 -11.27 -14.32
CA GLN A 300 -17.43 -11.53 -15.58
C GLN A 300 -18.95 -11.60 -15.35
N VAL A 301 -19.38 -12.25 -14.27
CA VAL A 301 -20.80 -12.36 -13.91
C VAL A 301 -21.35 -11.01 -13.48
N LEU A 302 -20.59 -10.23 -12.73
CA LEU A 302 -20.92 -8.84 -12.38
C LEU A 302 -21.17 -7.98 -13.61
N ALA A 303 -20.25 -8.00 -14.59
CA ALA A 303 -20.37 -7.25 -15.83
C ALA A 303 -21.65 -7.64 -16.60
N GLU A 304 -21.98 -8.94 -16.62
CA GLU A 304 -23.19 -9.42 -17.29
C GLU A 304 -24.48 -9.03 -16.55
N MET A 305 -24.48 -9.09 -15.22
CA MET A 305 -25.56 -8.61 -14.36
C MET A 305 -25.83 -7.12 -14.59
N GLN A 306 -24.79 -6.29 -14.62
CA GLN A 306 -24.88 -4.86 -14.92
C GLN A 306 -25.40 -4.59 -16.33
N ARG A 307 -24.87 -5.30 -17.35
CA ARG A 307 -25.29 -5.14 -18.74
C ARG A 307 -26.75 -5.48 -18.97
N ARG A 308 -27.24 -6.56 -18.34
CA ARG A 308 -28.65 -6.99 -18.45
C ARG A 308 -29.58 -6.31 -17.44
N ARG A 309 -29.04 -5.49 -16.52
CA ARG A 309 -29.77 -4.91 -15.37
C ARG A 309 -30.49 -5.97 -14.54
N ILE A 310 -29.83 -7.12 -14.34
CA ILE A 310 -30.31 -8.23 -13.53
C ILE A 310 -29.57 -8.19 -12.20
N HIS A 311 -30.31 -8.19 -11.09
CA HIS A 311 -29.74 -8.08 -9.73
C HIS A 311 -29.52 -9.43 -9.05
N VAL A 312 -30.00 -10.53 -9.65
CA VAL A 312 -29.87 -11.88 -9.08
C VAL A 312 -29.52 -12.88 -10.18
N ALA A 313 -28.48 -13.65 -9.93
CA ALA A 313 -28.10 -14.82 -10.71
C ALA A 313 -28.36 -16.10 -9.90
N LEU A 314 -28.85 -17.14 -10.56
CA LEU A 314 -28.90 -18.48 -9.99
C LEU A 314 -27.61 -19.21 -10.37
N VAL A 315 -26.99 -19.84 -9.39
CA VAL A 315 -25.69 -20.49 -9.53
C VAL A 315 -25.86 -21.99 -9.69
N PHE A 316 -25.20 -22.54 -10.71
CA PHE A 316 -25.25 -23.94 -11.08
C PHE A 316 -23.84 -24.54 -11.08
N ASN A 317 -23.77 -25.83 -10.77
CA ASN A 317 -22.53 -26.58 -10.90
C ASN A 317 -22.37 -27.18 -12.32
N ALA A 318 -21.28 -27.91 -12.56
CA ALA A 318 -21.00 -28.55 -13.84
C ALA A 318 -22.07 -29.59 -14.28
N GLU A 319 -22.78 -30.21 -13.34
CA GLU A 319 -23.91 -31.12 -13.64
C GLU A 319 -25.24 -30.38 -13.84
N ASN A 320 -25.22 -29.04 -13.93
CA ASN A 320 -26.39 -28.19 -14.09
C ASN A 320 -27.42 -28.32 -12.95
N ARG A 321 -26.95 -28.57 -11.72
CA ARG A 321 -27.77 -28.53 -10.50
C ARG A 321 -27.67 -27.16 -9.86
N TRP A 322 -28.80 -26.65 -9.39
CA TRP A 322 -28.84 -25.37 -8.69
C TRP A 322 -28.26 -25.51 -7.28
N ILE A 323 -27.20 -24.75 -7.01
CA ILE A 323 -26.40 -24.85 -5.77
C ILE A 323 -26.37 -23.56 -4.95
N GLY A 324 -26.83 -22.44 -5.51
CA GLY A 324 -26.81 -21.17 -4.79
C GLY A 324 -27.40 -19.99 -5.56
N LEU A 325 -27.36 -18.83 -4.94
CA LEU A 325 -27.85 -17.57 -5.49
C LEU A 325 -26.78 -16.51 -5.29
N LEU A 326 -26.53 -15.71 -6.32
CA LEU A 326 -25.64 -14.56 -6.24
C LEU A 326 -26.46 -13.29 -6.49
N SER A 327 -26.44 -12.35 -5.55
CA SER A 327 -27.03 -11.03 -5.75
C SER A 327 -25.97 -9.99 -6.12
N LEU A 328 -26.39 -8.90 -6.76
CA LEU A 328 -25.48 -7.79 -7.08
C LEU A 328 -24.92 -7.17 -5.79
N GLU A 329 -25.76 -7.16 -4.75
CA GLU A 329 -25.44 -6.70 -3.42
C GLU A 329 -24.32 -7.56 -2.80
N ASP A 330 -24.39 -8.90 -2.91
CA ASP A 330 -23.32 -9.79 -2.42
C ASP A 330 -21.98 -9.52 -3.17
N VAL A 331 -22.01 -9.21 -4.48
CA VAL A 331 -20.77 -8.87 -5.22
C VAL A 331 -20.18 -7.53 -4.78
N ILE A 332 -21.04 -6.53 -4.53
CA ILE A 332 -20.58 -5.21 -4.05
C ILE A 332 -20.00 -5.33 -2.64
N GLU A 333 -20.55 -6.21 -1.81
CA GLU A 333 -20.05 -6.50 -0.46
C GLU A 333 -18.61 -7.01 -0.47
N GLU A 334 -18.22 -7.85 -1.44
CA GLU A 334 -16.83 -8.31 -1.57
C GLU A 334 -15.84 -7.15 -1.78
N VAL A 335 -16.28 -6.06 -2.43
CA VAL A 335 -15.42 -4.89 -2.68
C VAL A 335 -15.46 -3.89 -1.52
N VAL A 336 -16.67 -3.54 -1.05
CA VAL A 336 -16.89 -2.47 -0.07
C VAL A 336 -16.68 -2.96 1.37
N GLY A 337 -16.67 -4.28 1.58
CA GLY A 337 -16.88 -4.88 2.89
C GLY A 337 -18.36 -4.82 3.30
N THR A 338 -18.68 -5.26 4.51
CA THR A 338 -20.06 -5.36 5.00
C THR A 338 -20.81 -4.02 4.88
N ILE A 339 -21.70 -3.91 3.89
CA ILE A 339 -22.75 -2.89 3.85
C ILE A 339 -23.93 -3.50 4.59
N THR A 340 -24.27 -2.95 5.76
CA THR A 340 -25.40 -3.47 6.54
C THR A 340 -26.68 -3.21 5.76
N ASP A 341 -27.37 -4.27 5.32
CA ASP A 341 -28.74 -4.14 4.82
C ASP A 341 -29.62 -3.64 5.97
N GLU A 342 -30.42 -2.60 5.72
CA GLU A 342 -31.35 -2.02 6.69
C GLU A 342 -32.34 -3.03 7.27
N PHE A 343 -32.52 -4.19 6.59
CA PHE A 343 -33.46 -5.24 6.97
C PHE A 343 -32.83 -6.56 7.44
N GLU A 344 -31.49 -6.67 7.52
CA GLU A 344 -30.83 -7.90 7.98
C GLU A 344 -31.01 -8.13 9.48
N THR A 345 -31.38 -9.36 9.83
CA THR A 345 -31.75 -9.82 11.19
C THR A 345 -30.72 -10.78 11.79
N GLU A 346 -29.46 -10.77 11.34
CA GLU A 346 -28.39 -11.51 12.05
C GLU A 346 -28.14 -10.86 13.42
N ASP A 347 -28.08 -11.69 14.48
CA ASP A 347 -27.74 -11.25 15.83
C ASP A 347 -26.39 -10.53 15.81
N LYS A 348 -26.42 -9.20 15.97
CA LYS A 348 -25.22 -8.36 15.98
C LYS A 348 -24.35 -8.77 17.17
N VAL A 349 -23.21 -9.40 16.91
CA VAL A 349 -22.19 -9.63 17.93
C VAL A 349 -21.45 -8.31 18.17
N LEU A 350 -21.69 -7.68 19.32
CA LEU A 350 -20.94 -6.51 19.75
C LEU A 350 -19.61 -6.94 20.38
N LEU A 351 -18.55 -6.15 20.15
CA LEU A 351 -17.23 -6.34 20.73
C LEU A 351 -17.29 -6.36 22.26
N ALA A 352 -18.08 -5.46 22.85
CA ALA A 352 -18.25 -5.40 24.30
C ALA A 352 -18.90 -6.67 24.89
N ASP A 353 -19.67 -7.42 24.09
CA ASP A 353 -20.40 -8.62 24.55
C ASP A 353 -19.54 -9.89 24.50
N VAL A 354 -18.42 -9.85 23.77
CA VAL A 354 -17.49 -10.98 23.63
C VAL A 354 -16.26 -10.86 24.55
N ILE A 355 -16.21 -9.81 25.36
CA ILE A 355 -15.17 -9.53 26.36
C ILE A 355 -15.77 -9.69 27.76
N ALA A 356 -15.02 -10.33 28.66
CA ALA A 356 -15.39 -10.46 30.07
C ALA A 356 -14.30 -9.82 30.96
N PRO A 357 -14.63 -9.32 32.17
CA PRO A 357 -13.63 -8.74 33.08
C PRO A 357 -12.47 -9.70 33.37
N GLY A 358 -12.74 -11.00 33.51
CA GLY A 358 -11.72 -12.05 33.70
C GLY A 358 -10.81 -12.29 32.50
N ARG A 359 -11.10 -11.67 31.34
CA ARG A 359 -10.31 -11.75 30.09
C ARG A 359 -9.59 -10.43 29.78
N VAL A 360 -9.47 -9.55 30.76
CA VAL A 360 -8.67 -8.32 30.65
C VAL A 360 -7.41 -8.49 31.51
N VAL A 361 -6.24 -8.42 30.87
CA VAL A 361 -4.95 -8.63 31.54
C VAL A 361 -4.09 -7.37 31.43
N LEU A 362 -3.87 -6.71 32.55
CA LEU A 362 -3.03 -5.50 32.64
C LEU A 362 -1.58 -5.86 33.02
N GLY A 363 -0.64 -5.00 32.66
CA GLY A 363 0.77 -5.14 33.06
C GLY A 363 1.45 -6.36 32.44
N VAL A 364 1.19 -6.62 31.15
CA VAL A 364 1.84 -7.71 30.41
C VAL A 364 3.24 -7.27 29.98
N GLU A 365 4.24 -8.10 30.28
CA GLU A 365 5.60 -7.94 29.79
C GLU A 365 6.01 -9.21 29.05
N ALA A 366 6.47 -9.05 27.82
CA ALA A 366 6.97 -10.13 27.00
C ALA A 366 7.90 -9.57 25.90
N PRO A 367 8.90 -10.35 25.44
CA PRO A 367 9.83 -9.91 24.40
C PRO A 367 9.24 -9.99 22.98
N SER A 368 8.17 -10.76 22.75
CA SER A 368 7.50 -10.89 21.46
C SER A 368 5.98 -11.05 21.61
N LEU A 369 5.22 -10.84 20.52
CA LEU A 369 3.77 -11.06 20.51
C LEU A 369 3.38 -12.50 20.84
N VAL A 370 4.14 -13.49 20.35
CA VAL A 370 3.88 -14.91 20.62
C VAL A 370 4.03 -15.22 22.11
N GLU A 371 5.08 -14.69 22.74
CA GLU A 371 5.28 -14.85 24.19
C GLU A 371 4.25 -14.06 24.99
N ALA A 372 3.85 -12.88 24.53
CA ALA A 372 2.79 -12.10 25.16
C ALA A 372 1.47 -12.87 25.21
N VAL A 373 1.09 -13.54 24.12
CA VAL A 373 -0.11 -14.40 24.07
C VAL A 373 0.02 -15.52 25.11
N ALA A 374 1.18 -16.15 25.25
CA ALA A 374 1.38 -17.20 26.25
C ALA A 374 1.24 -16.67 27.69
N VAL A 375 1.84 -15.51 27.99
CA VAL A 375 1.71 -14.85 29.31
C VAL A 375 0.26 -14.49 29.61
N VAL A 376 -0.46 -13.94 28.63
CA VAL A 376 -1.87 -13.56 28.78
C VAL A 376 -2.74 -14.78 29.06
N LEU A 377 -2.61 -15.84 28.25
CA LEU A 377 -3.38 -17.08 28.44
C LEU A 377 -3.07 -17.76 29.78
N GLY A 378 -1.85 -17.62 30.31
CA GLY A 378 -1.48 -18.13 31.63
C GLY A 378 -2.02 -17.32 32.82
N ARG A 379 -2.42 -16.06 32.59
CA ARG A 379 -3.00 -15.18 33.63
C ARG A 379 -4.53 -15.20 33.64
N VAL A 380 -5.17 -15.57 32.54
CA VAL A 380 -6.63 -15.76 32.48
C VAL A 380 -7.01 -17.07 33.16
N GLN A 381 -8.07 -17.07 33.99
CA GLN A 381 -8.54 -18.30 34.64
C GLN A 381 -8.97 -19.33 33.60
N ALA A 382 -8.68 -20.61 33.83
CA ALA A 382 -9.01 -21.68 32.88
C ALA A 382 -10.51 -21.77 32.55
N SER A 383 -11.40 -21.41 33.49
CA SER A 383 -12.85 -21.35 33.30
C SER A 383 -13.29 -20.20 32.38
N GLU A 384 -12.46 -19.17 32.22
CA GLU A 384 -12.72 -18.02 31.34
C GLU A 384 -12.20 -18.24 29.92
N LEU A 385 -11.40 -19.29 29.68
CA LEU A 385 -10.90 -19.62 28.36
C LEU A 385 -11.89 -20.54 27.62
N PRO A 386 -12.13 -20.30 26.32
CA PRO A 386 -13.07 -21.11 25.55
C PRO A 386 -12.57 -22.54 25.29
N LEU A 387 -11.26 -22.74 25.30
CA LEU A 387 -10.56 -24.01 25.05
C LEU A 387 -9.27 -24.05 25.88
N ALA A 388 -8.60 -25.20 25.90
CA ALA A 388 -7.31 -25.34 26.57
C ALA A 388 -6.29 -24.32 26.04
N ALA A 389 -5.58 -23.64 26.94
CA ALA A 389 -4.62 -22.58 26.62
C ALA A 389 -3.57 -23.01 25.59
N ASP A 390 -3.09 -24.26 25.64
CA ASP A 390 -2.11 -24.78 24.70
C ASP A 390 -2.64 -24.85 23.25
N LEU A 391 -3.93 -25.18 23.07
CA LEU A 391 -4.57 -25.22 21.76
C LEU A 391 -4.71 -23.80 21.17
N ILE A 392 -5.15 -22.86 22.01
CA ILE A 392 -5.29 -21.45 21.63
C ILE A 392 -3.92 -20.89 21.25
N ARG A 393 -2.90 -21.11 22.10
CA ARG A 393 -1.52 -20.67 21.85
C ARG A 393 -1.01 -21.18 20.52
N LYS A 394 -1.17 -22.48 20.24
CA LYS A 394 -0.70 -23.10 19.00
C LYS A 394 -1.38 -22.49 17.77
N ALA A 395 -2.70 -22.33 17.80
CA ALA A 395 -3.46 -21.77 16.68
C ALA A 395 -3.10 -20.31 16.39
N VAL A 396 -2.99 -19.48 17.44
CA VAL A 396 -2.57 -18.07 17.29
C VAL A 396 -1.13 -17.97 16.79
N GLN A 397 -0.22 -18.82 17.30
CA GLN A 397 1.18 -18.85 16.87
C GLN A 397 1.34 -19.27 15.40
N GLU A 398 0.60 -20.28 14.94
CA GLU A 398 0.57 -20.67 13.53
C GLU A 398 0.09 -19.52 12.64
N ARG A 399 -0.92 -18.77 13.11
CA ARG A 399 -1.45 -17.61 12.37
C ARG A 399 -0.46 -16.44 12.33
N GLU A 400 0.12 -16.05 13.45
CA GLU A 400 1.09 -14.94 13.55
C GLU A 400 2.36 -15.18 12.71
N ARG A 401 2.80 -16.44 12.61
CA ARG A 401 3.91 -16.82 11.72
C ARG A 401 3.56 -16.58 10.25
N ALA A 402 2.35 -16.99 9.84
CA ALA A 402 1.87 -16.82 8.47
C ALA A 402 1.64 -15.35 8.12
N ALA A 403 1.04 -14.56 9.01
CA ALA A 403 0.83 -13.12 8.84
C ALA A 403 0.86 -12.45 10.23
N GLY A 404 1.74 -11.44 10.40
CA GLY A 404 1.83 -10.76 11.70
C GLY A 404 0.70 -9.75 11.84
N THR A 405 0.10 -9.64 13.03
CA THR A 405 -1.12 -8.81 13.19
C THR A 405 -0.85 -7.56 14.01
N TYR A 406 -0.21 -6.57 13.38
CA TYR A 406 0.01 -5.25 13.95
C TYR A 406 -0.82 -4.20 13.20
N LEU A 407 -1.61 -3.43 13.95
CA LEU A 407 -2.58 -2.46 13.40
C LEU A 407 -2.05 -1.02 13.37
N GLY A 408 -0.79 -0.80 13.75
CA GLY A 408 -0.25 0.55 13.95
C GLY A 408 -0.66 1.16 15.30
N LYS A 409 -0.14 2.35 15.59
CA LYS A 409 -0.44 3.15 16.81
C LYS A 409 -0.27 2.37 18.14
N GLY A 410 0.64 1.39 18.16
CA GLY A 410 0.92 0.59 19.35
C GLY A 410 -0.15 -0.46 19.66
N ILE A 411 -0.87 -0.97 18.66
CA ILE A 411 -1.89 -2.01 18.87
C ILE A 411 -1.63 -3.25 18.01
N ALA A 412 -1.73 -4.42 18.63
CA ALA A 412 -1.65 -5.71 17.96
C ALA A 412 -2.94 -6.51 18.15
N MET A 413 -3.26 -7.35 17.17
CA MET A 413 -4.48 -8.17 17.18
C MET A 413 -4.20 -9.65 16.86
N PRO A 414 -3.49 -10.39 17.73
CA PRO A 414 -3.30 -11.81 17.53
C PRO A 414 -4.63 -12.54 17.40
N HIS A 415 -4.83 -13.36 16.38
CA HIS A 415 -6.14 -13.93 16.11
C HIS A 415 -6.08 -15.37 15.65
N ALA A 416 -7.12 -16.14 15.95
CA ALA A 416 -7.26 -17.52 15.50
C ALA A 416 -8.71 -17.93 15.33
N ARG A 417 -8.96 -18.75 14.31
CA ARG A 417 -10.22 -19.47 14.13
C ARG A 417 -10.08 -20.87 14.69
N LEU A 418 -10.94 -21.24 15.63
CA LEU A 418 -10.81 -22.48 16.40
C LEU A 418 -11.97 -23.44 16.08
N ALA A 419 -11.64 -24.70 15.82
CA ALA A 419 -12.62 -25.78 15.77
C ALA A 419 -13.11 -26.10 17.19
N GLY A 420 -14.42 -26.29 17.36
CA GLY A 420 -15.04 -26.56 18.67
C GLY A 420 -15.48 -25.32 19.45
N LEU A 421 -15.21 -24.11 18.94
CA LEU A 421 -15.72 -22.88 19.52
C LEU A 421 -17.12 -22.55 18.95
N THR A 422 -18.09 -22.26 19.82
CA THR A 422 -19.48 -21.94 19.41
C THR A 422 -19.79 -20.45 19.39
N LYS A 423 -19.08 -19.64 20.20
CA LYS A 423 -19.21 -18.18 20.27
C LYS A 423 -17.85 -17.50 20.19
N PRO A 424 -17.74 -16.31 19.58
CA PRO A 424 -16.52 -15.52 19.58
C PRO A 424 -16.13 -15.08 20.99
N VAL A 425 -14.82 -14.97 21.22
CA VAL A 425 -14.21 -14.50 22.48
C VAL A 425 -13.07 -13.55 22.16
N VAL A 426 -13.01 -12.44 22.87
CA VAL A 426 -11.88 -11.50 22.81
C VAL A 426 -11.23 -11.38 24.19
N ILE A 427 -9.90 -11.48 24.22
CA ILE A 427 -9.08 -11.25 25.41
C ILE A 427 -8.28 -9.98 25.18
N VAL A 428 -8.36 -9.03 26.10
CA VAL A 428 -7.68 -7.74 25.98
C VAL A 428 -6.47 -7.73 26.90
N ALA A 429 -5.33 -7.28 26.40
CA ALA A 429 -4.12 -7.15 27.20
C ALA A 429 -3.45 -5.79 27.04
N ARG A 430 -2.88 -5.27 28.12
CA ARG A 430 -2.12 -4.00 28.11
C ARG A 430 -0.69 -4.20 28.60
N SER A 431 0.26 -3.64 27.87
CA SER A 431 1.69 -3.56 28.23
C SER A 431 2.12 -2.10 28.41
N GLU A 432 2.71 -1.79 29.57
CA GLU A 432 3.19 -0.43 29.86
C GLU A 432 4.41 -0.06 29.02
N ARG A 433 5.37 -0.99 28.91
CA ARG A 433 6.63 -0.85 28.16
C ARG A 433 6.49 -1.15 26.66
N GLY A 434 5.36 -1.75 26.27
CA GLY A 434 5.09 -2.20 24.91
C GLY A 434 5.88 -3.46 24.52
N ILE A 435 5.23 -4.35 23.78
CA ILE A 435 5.76 -5.63 23.30
C ILE A 435 6.30 -5.45 21.89
N LEU A 436 7.51 -5.91 21.63
CA LEU A 436 8.15 -5.78 20.32
C LEU A 436 7.42 -6.60 19.25
N VAL A 437 7.15 -5.96 18.11
CA VAL A 437 6.60 -6.59 16.92
C VAL A 437 7.74 -6.80 15.92
N GLU A 438 8.21 -8.04 15.79
CA GLU A 438 9.45 -8.37 15.05
C GLU A 438 9.43 -7.90 13.58
N LYS A 439 8.27 -7.96 12.91
CA LYS A 439 8.13 -7.59 11.49
C LYS A 439 8.22 -6.07 11.23
N THR A 440 7.83 -5.24 12.19
CA THR A 440 7.78 -3.77 12.03
C THR A 440 8.82 -3.04 12.85
N GLY A 441 9.37 -3.67 13.90
CA GLY A 441 10.25 -3.03 14.89
C GLY A 441 9.50 -2.10 15.87
N GLU A 442 8.18 -1.96 15.73
CA GLU A 442 7.35 -1.14 16.61
C GLU A 442 6.97 -1.90 17.89
N ARG A 443 6.36 -1.18 18.85
CA ARG A 443 5.95 -1.73 20.14
C ARG A 443 4.44 -1.65 20.34
N ALA A 444 3.80 -2.79 20.51
CA ALA A 444 2.38 -2.90 20.83
C ALA A 444 2.14 -2.75 22.34
N ARG A 445 1.38 -1.73 22.74
CA ARG A 445 0.95 -1.47 24.12
C ARG A 445 -0.43 -2.06 24.42
N LEU A 446 -1.27 -2.26 23.40
CA LEU A 446 -2.56 -2.95 23.53
C LEU A 446 -2.59 -4.19 22.63
N LEU A 447 -3.18 -5.27 23.15
CA LEU A 447 -3.35 -6.54 22.46
C LEU A 447 -4.81 -6.95 22.50
N PHE A 448 -5.37 -7.28 21.34
CA PHE A 448 -6.71 -7.86 21.21
C PHE A 448 -6.57 -9.29 20.68
N ILE A 449 -6.60 -10.27 21.58
CA ILE A 449 -6.53 -11.69 21.20
C ILE A 449 -7.92 -12.15 20.78
N LEU A 450 -8.16 -12.25 19.48
CA LEU A 450 -9.46 -12.56 18.88
C LEU A 450 -9.58 -14.06 18.55
N LEU A 451 -10.53 -14.74 19.19
CA LEU A 451 -10.80 -16.17 19.01
C LEU A 451 -12.22 -16.35 18.48
N THR A 452 -12.39 -16.96 17.30
CA THR A 452 -13.73 -17.14 16.71
C THR A 452 -13.98 -18.57 16.21
N PRO A 453 -15.25 -18.99 16.07
CA PRO A 453 -15.60 -20.28 15.46
C PRO A 453 -15.06 -20.44 14.05
N ALA A 454 -14.52 -21.62 13.72
CA ALA A 454 -14.02 -21.91 12.37
C ALA A 454 -15.08 -21.77 11.27
N GLY A 455 -16.34 -22.10 11.58
CA GLY A 455 -17.49 -22.01 10.66
C GLY A 455 -18.14 -20.62 10.55
N ALA A 456 -17.62 -19.60 11.24
CA ALA A 456 -18.19 -18.24 11.23
C ALA A 456 -17.15 -17.19 10.77
N PRO A 457 -16.68 -17.25 9.50
CA PRO A 457 -15.67 -16.31 8.99
C PRO A 457 -16.15 -14.85 9.01
N ARG A 458 -17.44 -14.60 8.76
CA ARG A 458 -18.03 -13.25 8.79
C ARG A 458 -17.92 -12.58 10.16
N VAL A 459 -18.18 -13.32 11.24
CA VAL A 459 -18.05 -12.82 12.63
C VAL A 459 -16.60 -12.45 12.94
N HIS A 460 -15.65 -13.21 12.40
CA HIS A 460 -14.22 -12.91 12.56
C HIS A 460 -13.84 -11.59 11.91
N GLN A 461 -14.11 -11.45 10.62
CA GLN A 461 -13.79 -10.24 9.86
C GLN A 461 -14.47 -9.00 10.45
N ARG A 462 -15.73 -9.14 10.89
CA ARG A 462 -16.47 -8.05 11.53
C ARG A 462 -15.81 -7.57 12.81
N LEU A 463 -15.47 -8.47 13.74
CA LEU A 463 -14.82 -8.09 14.99
C LEU A 463 -13.45 -7.45 14.74
N GLN A 464 -12.71 -7.94 13.74
CA GLN A 464 -11.45 -7.31 13.31
C GLN A 464 -11.67 -5.88 12.81
N ALA A 465 -12.66 -5.68 11.93
CA ALA A 465 -13.01 -4.38 11.38
C ALA A 465 -13.49 -3.41 12.48
N THR A 466 -14.30 -3.88 13.43
CA THR A 466 -14.78 -3.07 14.57
C THR A 466 -13.60 -2.61 15.45
N ILE A 467 -12.70 -3.53 15.82
CA ILE A 467 -11.51 -3.19 16.61
C ILE A 467 -10.65 -2.17 15.85
N ALA A 468 -10.35 -2.42 14.57
CA ALA A 468 -9.54 -1.52 13.76
C ALA A 468 -10.18 -0.13 13.59
N ALA A 469 -11.46 -0.07 13.25
CA ALA A 469 -12.19 1.19 13.06
C ALA A 469 -12.27 2.02 14.35
N MET A 470 -12.56 1.37 15.48
CA MET A 470 -12.60 2.05 16.79
C MET A 470 -11.27 2.70 17.15
N ILE A 471 -10.15 2.04 16.81
CA ILE A 471 -8.80 2.54 17.06
C ILE A 471 -8.43 3.66 16.07
N GLU A 472 -8.77 3.51 14.79
CA GLU A 472 -8.43 4.47 13.75
C GLU A 472 -9.19 5.78 13.89
N ASN A 473 -10.50 5.69 14.17
CA ASN A 473 -11.40 6.82 14.19
C ASN A 473 -11.25 7.68 15.45
N SER A 474 -10.58 7.17 16.50
CA SER A 474 -10.48 7.88 17.77
C SER A 474 -9.16 7.60 18.50
N GLU A 475 -8.21 8.53 18.40
CA GLU A 475 -7.01 8.52 19.26
C GLU A 475 -7.39 8.61 20.74
N PHE A 476 -8.51 9.27 21.04
CA PHE A 476 -9.07 9.37 22.39
C PHE A 476 -9.45 8.00 22.99
N VAL A 477 -9.99 7.07 22.20
CA VAL A 477 -10.30 5.71 22.70
C VAL A 477 -9.01 4.98 23.07
N SER A 478 -7.99 5.05 22.21
CA SER A 478 -6.70 4.39 22.44
C SER A 478 -5.98 4.95 23.68
N GLU A 479 -5.99 6.27 23.87
CA GLU A 479 -5.43 6.92 25.07
C GLU A 479 -6.17 6.49 26.34
N ARG A 480 -7.51 6.51 26.32
CA ARG A 480 -8.31 6.07 27.48
C ARG A 480 -8.09 4.61 27.83
N LEU A 481 -7.93 3.73 26.84
CA LEU A 481 -7.58 2.32 27.07
C LEU A 481 -6.20 2.18 27.71
N LEU A 482 -5.25 3.05 27.37
CA LEU A 482 -3.93 3.07 27.99
C LEU A 482 -3.97 3.59 29.43
N ASP A 483 -4.89 4.49 29.76
CA ASP A 483 -5.05 5.05 31.12
C ASP A 483 -5.96 4.22 32.04
N ALA A 484 -6.78 3.32 31.49
CA ALA A 484 -7.74 2.52 32.25
C ALA A 484 -7.06 1.65 33.33
N THR A 485 -7.49 1.77 34.58
CA THR A 485 -6.83 1.06 35.70
C THR A 485 -7.51 -0.27 36.05
N THR A 486 -8.72 -0.51 35.54
CA THR A 486 -9.52 -1.69 35.87
C THR A 486 -10.09 -2.37 34.62
N PRO A 487 -10.37 -3.69 34.67
CA PRO A 487 -11.06 -4.41 33.59
C PRO A 487 -12.38 -3.79 33.16
N ASP A 488 -13.19 -3.35 34.13
CA ASP A 488 -14.51 -2.77 33.85
C ASP A 488 -14.41 -1.44 33.10
N GLN A 489 -13.43 -0.60 33.46
CA GLN A 489 -13.14 0.63 32.72
C GLN A 489 -12.77 0.35 31.27
N ILE A 490 -11.95 -0.68 31.00
CA ILE A 490 -11.62 -1.08 29.63
C ILE A 490 -12.88 -1.48 28.87
N ILE A 491 -13.74 -2.31 29.44
CA ILE A 491 -14.97 -2.77 28.78
C ILE A 491 -15.92 -1.60 28.50
N GLU A 492 -16.06 -0.66 29.44
CA GLU A 492 -16.89 0.54 29.26
C GLU A 492 -16.36 1.47 28.16
N ILE A 493 -15.03 1.66 28.09
CA ILE A 493 -14.39 2.43 27.02
C ILE A 493 -14.61 1.76 25.67
N LEU A 494 -14.45 0.44 25.58
CA LEU A 494 -14.69 -0.32 24.35
C LEU A 494 -16.16 -0.26 23.93
N ARG A 495 -17.11 -0.36 24.87
CA ARG A 495 -18.54 -0.23 24.58
C ARG A 495 -18.88 1.15 24.02
N THR A 496 -18.36 2.20 24.65
CA THR A 496 -18.59 3.59 24.21
C THR A 496 -17.92 3.86 22.86
N GLY A 497 -16.70 3.35 22.65
CA GLY A 497 -15.95 3.49 21.41
C GLY A 497 -16.58 2.73 20.25
N GLU A 498 -17.10 1.54 20.50
CA GLU A 498 -17.86 0.76 19.51
C GLU A 498 -19.15 1.48 19.10
N GLN A 499 -19.88 2.05 20.07
CA GLN A 499 -21.11 2.79 19.79
C GLN A 499 -20.86 4.06 18.97
N ALA A 500 -19.79 4.81 19.28
CA ALA A 500 -19.37 5.99 18.52
C ALA A 500 -18.78 5.67 17.13
N ALA A 501 -18.40 4.42 16.87
CA ALA A 501 -17.97 3.97 15.54
C ALA A 501 -19.14 3.47 14.67
N LEU A 502 -20.29 3.17 15.30
CA LEU A 502 -21.53 2.74 14.65
C LEU A 502 -22.45 3.92 14.31
N ASP A 503 -22.41 5.00 15.10
CA ASP A 503 -23.05 6.30 14.84
C ASP A 503 -22.23 7.15 13.84
#